data_AF-A0A7V9TMU8-F1
#
_entry.id   AF-A0A7V9TMU8-F1
#
_cell.length_a   1.000
_cell.length_b   1.000
_cell.length_c   1.000
_cell.angle_alpha   90.00
_cell.angle_beta   90.00
_cell.angle_gamma   90.00
#
_symmetry.space_group_name_H-M   'P 1'
#
loop_
_entity.id
_entity.type
_entity.pdbx_description
1 polymer ?
#
loop_
_entity_poly.entity_id
_entity_poly.type
_entity_poly.pdbx_seq_one_letter_code
_entity_poly.pdbx_strand_id
1 'polypeptide(L)'
;LTRQTGAKVNLRGDVMTITGGAESVSKAAHIAQRMIDTAKQQMPLTADDVLRMSIDPRDGNGASQGESETRIVLPGVRKIIQAKTSGQAEYMKLIAENDIVVGIGPAGTGKTYLAVAAAVDALARKRVRRIVLARPAVEAGESLGFLPGDMQAKVDPYLRPLYDALEDMMPQERVQKAIETRTIEIAPLAYMRGRTLSDAFVILDEAQNATNAQMKMFLTRLGVNSRAVITGDKTQIDLPKREDSGLVQIERILPGIEGIGFQYLSDADVVRHRLVREIIKAYADDSGN
;
A
#
# COMPACT_ATOMS: atom_id res chain seq x y z
N LEU A 1 -22.64 -4.66 -11.91
CA LEU A 1 -22.78 -5.95 -12.63
C LEU A 1 -23.21 -5.73 -14.09
N THR A 2 -24.43 -5.22 -14.34
CA THR A 2 -24.96 -4.96 -15.70
C THR A 2 -23.98 -4.27 -16.65
N ARG A 3 -23.38 -3.15 -16.20
CA ARG A 3 -22.40 -2.39 -17.01
C ARG A 3 -21.12 -3.16 -17.34
N GLN A 4 -20.72 -4.11 -16.49
CA GLN A 4 -19.44 -4.82 -16.64
C GLN A 4 -19.53 -6.07 -17.52
N THR A 5 -20.73 -6.63 -17.67
CA THR A 5 -20.93 -7.90 -18.37
C THR A 5 -21.83 -7.79 -19.60
N GLY A 6 -22.54 -6.67 -19.75
CA GLY A 6 -23.56 -6.50 -20.78
C GLY A 6 -24.84 -7.32 -20.53
N ALA A 7 -24.88 -8.13 -19.46
CA ALA A 7 -26.06 -8.90 -19.08
C ALA A 7 -27.08 -8.02 -18.34
N LYS A 8 -28.36 -8.25 -18.58
CA LYS A 8 -29.46 -7.61 -17.86
C LYS A 8 -29.68 -8.33 -16.53
N VAL A 9 -29.43 -7.60 -15.43
CA VAL A 9 -29.54 -8.11 -14.06
C VAL A 9 -30.73 -7.45 -13.36
N ASN A 10 -31.60 -8.26 -12.77
CA ASN A 10 -32.70 -7.83 -11.92
C ASN A 10 -32.59 -8.49 -10.54
N LEU A 11 -32.76 -7.73 -9.47
CA LEU A 11 -32.79 -8.24 -8.11
C LEU A 11 -34.21 -8.02 -7.55
N ARG A 12 -34.86 -9.08 -7.10
CA ARG A 12 -36.18 -9.02 -6.45
C ARG A 12 -36.14 -9.84 -5.18
N GLY A 13 -36.11 -9.15 -4.04
CA GLY A 13 -35.88 -9.79 -2.74
C GLY A 13 -34.49 -10.42 -2.69
N ASP A 14 -34.45 -11.72 -2.43
CA ASP A 14 -33.27 -12.58 -2.39
C ASP A 14 -32.95 -13.26 -3.74
N VAL A 15 -33.79 -13.08 -4.75
CA VAL A 15 -33.61 -13.69 -6.07
C VAL A 15 -32.97 -12.70 -7.04
N MET A 16 -31.77 -13.04 -7.53
CA MET A 16 -31.09 -12.33 -8.62
C MET A 16 -31.30 -13.08 -9.94
N THR A 17 -31.96 -12.43 -10.91
CA THR A 17 -32.17 -12.95 -12.26
C THR A 17 -31.19 -12.29 -13.24
N ILE A 18 -30.45 -13.08 -14.01
CA ILE A 18 -29.46 -12.63 -14.99
C ILE A 18 -29.89 -13.13 -16.37
N THR A 19 -30.02 -12.23 -17.34
CA THR A 19 -30.47 -12.54 -18.71
C THR A 19 -29.56 -11.87 -19.74
N GLY A 20 -29.28 -12.54 -20.87
CA GLY A 20 -28.39 -12.04 -21.91
C GLY A 20 -27.79 -13.17 -22.76
N GLY A 21 -26.77 -12.86 -23.55
CA GLY A 21 -26.00 -13.87 -24.29
C GLY A 21 -25.24 -14.82 -23.34
N ALA A 22 -25.00 -16.06 -23.76
CA ALA A 22 -24.43 -17.11 -22.91
C ALA A 22 -23.11 -16.70 -22.24
N GLU A 23 -22.22 -16.00 -22.96
CA GLU A 23 -20.95 -15.50 -22.44
C GLU A 23 -21.15 -14.39 -21.39
N SER A 24 -22.03 -13.42 -21.67
CA SER A 24 -22.39 -12.35 -20.74
C SER A 24 -23.05 -12.87 -19.47
N VAL A 25 -23.92 -13.88 -19.59
CA VAL A 25 -24.59 -14.53 -18.45
C VAL A 25 -23.59 -15.29 -17.61
N SER A 26 -22.70 -16.08 -18.22
CA SER A 26 -21.66 -16.82 -17.51
C SER A 26 -20.73 -15.89 -16.72
N LYS A 27 -20.24 -14.82 -17.36
CA LYS A 27 -19.40 -13.81 -16.70
C LYS A 27 -20.14 -13.11 -15.56
N ALA A 28 -21.41 -12.78 -15.75
CA ALA A 28 -22.24 -12.14 -14.73
C ALA A 28 -22.54 -13.07 -13.55
N ALA A 29 -22.79 -14.35 -13.80
CA ALA A 29 -23.02 -15.35 -12.77
C ALA A 29 -21.77 -15.53 -11.88
N HIS A 30 -20.58 -15.61 -12.48
CA HIS A 30 -19.33 -15.68 -11.72
C HIS A 30 -19.12 -14.47 -10.80
N ILE A 31 -19.31 -13.26 -11.30
CA ILE A 31 -19.17 -12.04 -10.50
C ILE A 31 -20.27 -11.97 -9.43
N ALA A 32 -21.52 -12.33 -9.76
CA ALA A 32 -22.63 -12.35 -8.81
C ALA A 32 -22.37 -13.31 -7.63
N GLN A 33 -21.80 -14.48 -7.90
CA GLN A 33 -21.43 -15.43 -6.84
C GLN A 33 -20.40 -14.82 -5.88
N ARG A 34 -19.37 -14.15 -6.41
CA ARG A 34 -18.36 -13.45 -5.58
C ARG A 34 -18.96 -12.31 -4.76
N MET A 35 -19.91 -11.57 -5.33
CA MET A 35 -20.65 -10.54 -4.60
C MET A 35 -21.40 -11.14 -3.40
N ILE A 36 -22.04 -12.30 -3.59
CA ILE A 36 -22.76 -13.03 -2.54
C ILE A 36 -21.78 -13.51 -1.45
N ASP A 37 -20.66 -14.11 -1.84
CA ASP A 37 -19.67 -14.62 -0.89
C ASP A 37 -19.03 -13.49 -0.07
N THR A 38 -18.76 -12.35 -0.69
CA THR A 38 -18.27 -11.14 0.00
C THR A 38 -19.31 -10.61 1.00
N ALA A 39 -20.59 -10.57 0.61
CA ALA A 39 -21.66 -10.13 1.49
C ALA A 39 -21.88 -11.08 2.68
N LYS A 40 -21.73 -12.39 2.48
CA LYS A 40 -21.78 -13.39 3.57
C LYS A 40 -20.69 -13.18 4.62
N GLN A 41 -19.54 -12.66 4.22
CA GLN A 41 -18.44 -12.32 5.12
C GLN A 41 -18.62 -10.95 5.84
N GLN A 42 -19.83 -10.35 5.75
CA GLN A 42 -20.16 -9.03 6.32
C GLN A 42 -19.26 -7.89 5.82
N MET A 43 -18.66 -8.05 4.63
CA MET A 43 -17.81 -7.02 4.04
C MET A 43 -18.64 -6.01 3.25
N PRO A 44 -18.32 -4.71 3.32
CA PRO A 44 -18.97 -3.71 2.49
C PRO A 44 -18.64 -3.98 1.03
N LEU A 45 -19.68 -4.16 0.21
CA LEU A 45 -19.55 -4.39 -1.22
C LEU A 45 -19.79 -3.08 -1.98
N THR A 46 -18.77 -2.57 -2.66
CA THR A 46 -18.88 -1.32 -3.45
C THR A 46 -18.94 -1.59 -4.95
N ALA A 47 -19.37 -0.59 -5.72
CA ALA A 47 -19.36 -0.68 -7.18
C ALA A 47 -17.95 -0.91 -7.76
N ASP A 48 -16.90 -0.44 -7.07
CA ASP A 48 -15.50 -0.64 -7.47
C ASP A 48 -15.06 -2.10 -7.28
N ASP A 49 -15.56 -2.77 -6.23
CA ASP A 49 -15.28 -4.18 -5.99
C ASP A 49 -15.91 -5.07 -7.08
N VAL A 50 -17.13 -4.73 -7.53
CA VAL A 50 -17.78 -5.41 -8.66
C VAL A 50 -17.03 -5.21 -9.99
N LEU A 51 -16.42 -4.04 -10.19
CA LEU A 51 -15.55 -3.78 -11.34
C LEU A 51 -14.29 -4.65 -11.26
N ARG A 52 -13.64 -4.74 -10.10
CA ARG A 52 -12.43 -5.55 -9.92
C ARG A 52 -12.68 -7.05 -10.12
N MET A 53 -13.76 -7.58 -9.56
CA MET A 53 -14.19 -8.97 -9.78
C MET A 53 -14.41 -9.31 -11.27
N SER A 54 -14.63 -8.32 -12.13
CA SER A 54 -14.83 -8.50 -13.57
C SER A 54 -13.55 -8.47 -14.41
N ILE A 55 -12.46 -7.96 -13.84
CA ILE A 55 -11.15 -7.77 -14.48
C ILE A 55 -10.21 -8.93 -14.13
N ASP A 56 -10.24 -9.43 -12.88
CA ASP A 56 -9.37 -10.52 -12.43
C ASP A 56 -10.13 -11.84 -12.19
N PRO A 57 -9.99 -12.85 -13.07
CA PRO A 57 -10.61 -14.16 -12.89
C PRO A 57 -9.99 -14.99 -11.76
N ARG A 58 -8.82 -14.64 -11.21
CA ARG A 58 -8.04 -15.50 -10.31
C ARG A 58 -8.35 -15.35 -8.81
N ASP A 59 -9.21 -14.42 -8.42
CA ASP A 59 -9.63 -14.19 -7.02
C ASP A 59 -10.52 -15.32 -6.41
N GLY A 60 -10.42 -16.55 -6.92
CA GLY A 60 -11.25 -17.68 -6.50
C GLY A 60 -10.44 -18.95 -6.29
N ASN A 61 -9.81 -19.08 -5.11
CA ASN A 61 -9.68 -20.33 -4.36
C ASN A 61 -8.87 -20.11 -3.08
N GLY A 62 -9.43 -20.48 -1.91
CA GLY A 62 -8.64 -20.68 -0.69
C GLY A 62 -9.22 -20.19 0.63
N ALA A 63 -10.51 -20.42 0.91
CA ALA A 63 -11.00 -20.37 2.28
C ALA A 63 -10.49 -21.58 3.07
N SER A 64 -9.28 -21.46 3.66
CA SER A 64 -8.86 -22.12 4.91
C SER A 64 -7.36 -21.87 5.13
N GLN A 65 -7.01 -21.19 6.23
CA GLN A 65 -5.67 -20.82 6.73
C GLN A 65 -5.03 -19.51 6.23
N GLY A 66 -5.28 -19.02 5.01
CA GLY A 66 -4.66 -17.78 4.48
C GLY A 66 -5.43 -16.45 4.68
N GLU A 67 -6.68 -16.49 5.16
CA GLU A 67 -7.54 -15.28 5.25
C GLU A 67 -7.07 -14.24 6.28
N SER A 68 -6.21 -14.61 7.24
CA SER A 68 -5.71 -13.68 8.27
C SER A 68 -4.56 -12.80 7.78
N GLU A 69 -3.84 -13.18 6.72
CA GLU A 69 -2.65 -12.45 6.26
C GLU A 69 -2.98 -11.36 5.24
N THR A 70 -4.10 -11.50 4.54
CA THR A 70 -4.60 -10.53 3.56
C THR A 70 -5.57 -9.52 4.14
N ARG A 71 -5.93 -9.65 5.43
CA ARG A 71 -6.93 -8.84 6.15
C ARG A 71 -6.38 -8.36 7.48
N ILE A 72 -6.38 -7.05 7.65
CA ILE A 72 -5.98 -6.37 8.88
C ILE A 72 -7.22 -5.74 9.51
N VAL A 73 -7.54 -6.19 10.71
CA VAL A 73 -8.62 -5.66 11.55
C VAL A 73 -8.00 -4.92 12.72
N LEU A 74 -8.15 -3.59 12.73
CA LEU A 74 -7.50 -2.74 13.72
C LEU A 74 -8.44 -2.48 14.92
N PRO A 75 -7.98 -2.69 16.17
CA PRO A 75 -8.81 -2.46 17.35
C PRO A 75 -9.29 -1.00 17.47
N GLY A 76 -10.61 -0.82 17.45
CA GLY A 76 -11.25 0.49 17.59
C GLY A 76 -11.52 1.23 16.27
N VAL A 77 -11.22 0.60 15.12
CA VAL A 77 -11.56 1.13 13.79
C VAL A 77 -12.51 0.16 13.09
N ARG A 78 -13.64 0.68 12.59
CA ARG A 78 -14.65 -0.14 11.88
C ARG A 78 -14.20 -0.57 10.47
N LYS A 79 -13.15 0.04 9.94
CA LYS A 79 -12.64 -0.17 8.58
C LYS A 79 -11.71 -1.39 8.57
N ILE A 80 -12.08 -2.42 7.81
CA ILE A 80 -11.21 -3.57 7.52
C ILE A 80 -10.28 -3.17 6.38
N ILE A 81 -8.97 -3.31 6.57
CA ILE A 81 -7.98 -3.06 5.53
C ILE A 81 -7.60 -4.40 4.95
N GLN A 82 -7.84 -4.59 3.66
CA GLN A 82 -7.53 -5.84 2.99
C GLN A 82 -6.93 -5.60 1.61
N ALA A 83 -6.08 -6.54 1.19
CA ALA A 83 -5.65 -6.64 -0.19
C ALA A 83 -6.87 -6.75 -1.10
N LYS A 84 -6.83 -6.02 -2.22
CA LYS A 84 -7.91 -6.03 -3.21
C LYS A 84 -7.51 -6.56 -4.57
N THR A 85 -6.26 -6.98 -4.71
CA THR A 85 -5.69 -7.66 -5.88
C THR A 85 -4.77 -8.76 -5.40
N SER A 86 -4.48 -9.75 -6.25
CA SER A 86 -3.52 -10.81 -5.93
C SER A 86 -2.12 -10.26 -5.66
N GLY A 87 -1.71 -9.20 -6.37
CA GLY A 87 -0.40 -8.55 -6.15
C GLY A 87 -0.31 -7.89 -4.77
N GLN A 88 -1.39 -7.28 -4.29
CA GLN A 88 -1.46 -6.75 -2.92
C GLN A 88 -1.50 -7.87 -1.88
N ALA A 89 -2.16 -8.99 -2.16
CA ALA A 89 -2.22 -10.13 -1.25
C ALA A 89 -0.83 -10.75 -1.05
N GLU A 90 -0.09 -10.98 -2.14
CA GLU A 90 1.28 -11.47 -2.08
C GLU A 90 2.20 -10.47 -1.37
N TYR A 91 1.99 -9.16 -1.59
CA TYR A 91 2.74 -8.13 -0.88
C TYR A 91 2.57 -8.23 0.64
N MET A 92 1.34 -8.36 1.12
CA MET A 92 1.05 -8.48 2.56
C MET A 92 1.62 -9.76 3.16
N LYS A 93 1.54 -10.87 2.41
CA LYS A 93 2.15 -12.14 2.79
C LYS A 93 3.66 -12.01 2.95
N LEU A 94 4.35 -11.42 1.97
CA LEU A 94 5.79 -11.19 2.04
C LEU A 94 6.16 -10.36 3.28
N ILE A 95 5.37 -9.33 3.63
CA ILE A 95 5.58 -8.52 4.85
C ILE A 95 5.44 -9.36 6.14
N ALA A 96 4.55 -10.35 6.14
CA ALA A 96 4.37 -11.24 7.26
C ALA A 96 5.52 -12.26 7.42
N GLU A 97 6.11 -12.71 6.31
CA GLU A 97 7.09 -13.80 6.28
C GLU A 97 8.56 -13.32 6.31
N ASN A 98 8.84 -12.09 5.89
CA ASN A 98 10.22 -11.59 5.73
C ASN A 98 10.56 -10.46 6.71
N ASP A 99 11.85 -10.32 7.00
CA ASP A 99 12.37 -9.23 7.83
C ASP A 99 12.46 -7.93 7.03
N ILE A 100 12.79 -8.01 5.74
CA ILE A 100 12.83 -6.85 4.84
C ILE A 100 11.97 -7.14 3.61
N VAL A 101 11.07 -6.22 3.26
CA VAL A 101 10.30 -6.29 2.01
C VAL A 101 10.45 -5.03 1.20
N VAL A 102 10.74 -5.18 -0.09
CA VAL A 102 10.82 -4.09 -1.05
C VAL A 102 9.59 -4.14 -1.96
N GLY A 103 8.67 -3.19 -1.77
CA GLY A 103 7.47 -3.02 -2.59
C GLY A 103 7.68 -1.94 -3.66
N ILE A 104 7.76 -2.36 -4.92
CA ILE A 104 8.01 -1.47 -6.07
C ILE A 104 6.76 -1.43 -6.93
N GLY A 105 6.25 -0.24 -7.23
CA GLY A 105 5.19 -0.10 -8.23
C GLY A 105 4.58 1.29 -8.32
N PRO A 106 3.67 1.52 -9.28
CA PRO A 106 3.06 2.82 -9.53
C PRO A 106 2.34 3.43 -8.32
N ALA A 107 2.11 4.75 -8.37
CA ALA A 107 1.26 5.43 -7.39
C ALA A 107 -0.18 4.89 -7.42
N GLY A 108 -0.77 4.64 -6.24
CA GLY A 108 -2.14 4.14 -6.11
C GLY A 108 -2.26 2.60 -6.10
N THR A 109 -1.15 1.87 -6.17
CA THR A 109 -1.10 0.40 -5.98
C THR A 109 -1.28 -0.04 -4.51
N GLY A 110 -1.27 0.91 -3.57
CA GLY A 110 -1.46 0.64 -2.15
C GLY A 110 -0.21 0.23 -1.39
N LYS A 111 0.99 0.22 -2.00
CA LYS A 111 2.25 -0.18 -1.35
C LYS A 111 2.47 0.45 0.04
N THR A 112 2.47 1.77 0.13
CA THR A 112 2.70 2.48 1.40
C THR A 112 1.55 2.27 2.37
N TYR A 113 0.31 2.32 1.89
CA TYR A 113 -0.88 2.14 2.72
C TYR A 113 -0.94 0.75 3.38
N LEU A 114 -0.70 -0.31 2.62
CA LEU A 114 -0.69 -1.68 3.14
C LEU A 114 0.50 -1.92 4.08
N ALA A 115 1.66 -1.32 3.81
CA ALA A 115 2.81 -1.36 4.72
C ALA A 115 2.49 -0.71 6.07
N VAL A 116 1.89 0.49 6.07
CA VAL A 116 1.48 1.18 7.30
C VAL A 116 0.42 0.36 8.05
N ALA A 117 -0.54 -0.25 7.35
CA ALA A 117 -1.53 -1.14 7.96
C ALA A 117 -0.87 -2.33 8.67
N ALA A 118 0.11 -2.97 8.01
CA ALA A 118 0.86 -4.08 8.60
C ALA A 118 1.67 -3.64 9.83
N ALA A 119 2.25 -2.43 9.80
CA ALA A 119 2.97 -1.85 10.94
C ALA A 119 2.05 -1.61 12.14
N VAL A 120 0.87 -1.02 11.90
CA VAL A 120 -0.13 -0.76 12.95
C VAL A 120 -0.66 -2.06 13.55
N ASP A 121 -0.92 -3.09 12.73
CA ASP A 121 -1.30 -4.42 13.23
C ASP A 121 -0.18 -5.06 14.06
N ALA A 122 1.07 -4.99 13.61
CA ALA A 122 2.21 -5.50 14.37
C ALA A 122 2.37 -4.80 15.73
N LEU A 123 2.14 -3.49 15.79
CA LEU A 123 2.14 -2.72 17.04
C LEU A 123 0.96 -3.11 17.95
N ALA A 124 -0.26 -3.20 17.39
CA ALA A 124 -1.46 -3.56 18.13
C ALA A 124 -1.38 -4.96 18.74
N ARG A 125 -0.75 -5.91 18.02
CA ARG A 125 -0.49 -7.28 18.49
C ARG A 125 0.78 -7.42 19.32
N LYS A 126 1.45 -6.31 19.66
CA LYS A 126 2.68 -6.26 20.46
C LYS A 126 3.84 -7.09 19.88
N ARG A 127 3.86 -7.30 18.56
CA ARG A 127 4.99 -7.92 17.85
C ARG A 127 6.18 -6.99 17.75
N VAL A 128 5.91 -5.68 17.71
CA VAL A 128 6.90 -4.61 17.80
C VAL A 128 6.50 -3.63 18.89
N ARG A 129 7.47 -2.87 19.39
CA ARG A 129 7.25 -1.84 20.42
C ARG A 129 7.03 -0.45 19.84
N ARG A 130 7.47 -0.21 18.60
CA ARG A 130 7.35 1.09 17.93
C ARG A 130 7.27 0.95 16.41
N ILE A 131 6.75 2.00 15.78
CA ILE A 131 6.74 2.18 14.32
C ILE A 131 7.62 3.38 13.99
N VAL A 132 8.46 3.26 12.95
CA VAL A 132 9.28 4.36 12.44
C VAL A 132 8.98 4.53 10.95
N LEU A 133 8.39 5.65 10.58
CA LEU A 133 8.11 6.03 9.20
C LEU A 133 9.13 7.06 8.75
N ALA A 134 9.88 6.73 7.71
CA ALA A 134 10.93 7.58 7.15
C ALA A 134 10.65 7.88 5.68
N ARG A 135 10.93 9.12 5.26
CA ARG A 135 10.89 9.53 3.85
C ARG A 135 12.16 10.34 3.51
N PRO A 136 12.81 10.12 2.36
CA PRO A 136 13.89 10.99 1.89
C PRO A 136 13.37 12.41 1.69
N ALA A 137 14.10 13.41 2.18
CA ALA A 137 13.83 14.79 1.81
C ALA A 137 14.42 15.03 0.42
N VAL A 138 13.56 15.20 -0.59
CA VAL A 138 13.97 15.59 -1.94
C VAL A 138 13.17 16.81 -2.35
N GLU A 139 13.88 17.80 -2.90
CA GLU A 139 13.32 19.04 -3.42
C GLU A 139 12.64 18.75 -4.76
N ALA A 140 11.45 18.16 -4.73
CA ALA A 140 10.65 17.93 -5.93
C ALA A 140 9.99 19.25 -6.37
N GLY A 141 10.69 20.02 -7.21
CA GLY A 141 10.13 21.20 -7.90
C GLY A 141 10.03 22.49 -7.08
N GLU A 142 10.00 22.41 -5.75
CA GLU A 142 10.12 23.57 -4.85
C GLU A 142 11.31 23.33 -3.91
N SER A 143 12.27 24.27 -3.89
CA SER A 143 13.42 24.14 -2.97
C SER A 143 12.92 24.24 -1.53
N LEU A 144 13.36 23.33 -0.66
CA LEU A 144 13.03 23.33 0.78
C LEU A 144 13.35 24.70 1.44
N GLY A 145 14.23 25.48 0.82
CA GLY A 145 14.51 26.88 1.13
C GLY A 145 13.31 27.82 1.11
N PHE A 146 12.28 27.60 0.28
CA PHE A 146 11.17 28.55 0.06
C PHE A 146 9.99 28.40 1.00
N LEU A 147 9.84 27.27 1.70
CA LEU A 147 8.77 27.10 2.69
C LEU A 147 9.07 27.94 3.95
N PRO A 148 8.14 28.79 4.43
CA PRO A 148 8.34 29.57 5.64
C PRO A 148 8.32 28.68 6.90
N GLY A 149 9.10 29.04 7.92
CA GLY A 149 9.14 28.32 9.21
C GLY A 149 10.48 27.67 9.53
N ASP A 150 10.53 26.93 10.64
CA ASP A 150 11.70 26.15 11.04
C ASP A 150 11.93 24.94 10.13
N MET A 151 13.06 24.25 10.30
CA MET A 151 13.40 23.09 9.47
C MET A 151 12.33 21.97 9.55
N GLN A 152 11.60 21.87 10.66
CA GLN A 152 10.55 20.89 10.84
C GLN A 152 9.30 21.26 10.02
N ALA A 153 8.85 22.52 10.09
CA ALA A 153 7.73 23.05 9.32
C ALA A 153 7.94 22.94 7.81
N LYS A 154 9.19 23.00 7.34
CA LYS A 154 9.54 22.83 5.92
C LYS A 154 9.43 21.38 5.44
N VAL A 155 9.64 20.39 6.31
CA VAL A 155 9.60 18.96 5.93
C VAL A 155 8.22 18.34 6.16
N ASP A 156 7.41 18.93 7.04
CA ASP A 156 6.09 18.42 7.42
C ASP A 156 5.14 18.16 6.21
N PRO A 157 5.07 19.02 5.18
CA PRO A 157 4.25 18.75 3.99
C PRO A 157 4.59 17.44 3.29
N TYR A 158 5.87 17.06 3.26
CA TYR A 158 6.34 15.82 2.64
C TYR A 158 6.00 14.59 3.49
N LEU A 159 5.83 14.77 4.80
CA LEU A 159 5.48 13.69 5.72
C LEU A 159 3.95 13.54 5.85
N ARG A 160 3.16 14.54 5.47
CA ARG A 160 1.70 14.56 5.59
C ARG A 160 0.99 13.29 5.09
N PRO A 161 1.34 12.70 3.92
CA PRO A 161 0.70 11.46 3.47
C PRO A 161 0.84 10.28 4.45
N LEU A 162 1.92 10.24 5.24
CA LEU A 162 2.13 9.22 6.27
C LEU A 162 1.26 9.47 7.51
N TYR A 163 1.03 10.74 7.87
CA TYR A 163 0.06 11.09 8.92
C TYR A 163 -1.35 10.70 8.50
N ASP A 164 -1.76 11.07 7.29
CA ASP A 164 -3.10 10.76 6.78
C ASP A 164 -3.34 9.24 6.75
N ALA A 165 -2.33 8.45 6.35
CA ALA A 165 -2.43 6.99 6.37
C ALA A 165 -2.62 6.42 7.78
N LEU A 166 -2.00 7.00 8.81
CA LEU A 166 -2.18 6.58 10.20
C LEU A 166 -3.55 6.97 10.76
N GLU A 167 -4.02 8.19 10.47
CA GLU A 167 -5.35 8.68 10.89
C GLU A 167 -6.49 7.86 10.27
N ASP A 168 -6.23 7.26 9.10
CA ASP A 168 -7.13 6.31 8.44
C ASP A 168 -7.27 4.96 9.18
N MET A 169 -6.28 4.63 10.01
CA MET A 169 -6.07 3.32 10.64
C MET A 169 -6.24 3.34 12.16
N MET A 170 -6.17 4.52 12.76
CA MET A 170 -6.23 4.73 14.19
C MET A 170 -7.04 6.00 14.49
N PRO A 171 -7.82 6.03 15.59
CA PRO A 171 -8.43 7.28 16.03
C PRO A 171 -7.38 8.38 16.21
N GLN A 172 -7.70 9.61 15.80
CA GLN A 172 -6.77 10.74 15.79
C GLN A 172 -6.07 10.95 17.16
N GLU A 173 -6.83 10.88 18.25
CA GLU A 173 -6.28 11.01 19.62
C GLU A 173 -5.22 9.93 19.93
N ARG A 174 -5.39 8.72 19.40
CA ARG A 174 -4.40 7.63 19.58
C ARG A 174 -3.15 7.86 18.75
N VAL A 175 -3.30 8.36 17.51
CA VAL A 175 -2.15 8.72 16.67
C VAL A 175 -1.33 9.79 17.37
N GLN A 176 -1.97 10.87 17.81
CA GLN A 176 -1.32 11.99 18.49
C GLN A 176 -0.55 11.52 19.74
N LYS A 177 -1.21 10.73 20.61
CA LYS A 177 -0.56 10.17 21.80
C LYS A 177 0.60 9.23 21.46
N ALA A 178 0.47 8.43 20.39
CA ALA A 178 1.52 7.52 19.97
C ALA A 178 2.75 8.28 19.44
N ILE A 179 2.54 9.43 18.78
CA ILE A 179 3.61 10.32 18.33
C ILE A 179 4.29 11.01 19.52
N GLU A 180 3.51 11.58 20.44
CA GLU A 180 4.02 12.24 21.65
C GLU A 180 4.88 11.31 22.52
N THR A 181 4.44 10.05 22.65
CA THR A 181 5.17 9.01 23.38
C THR A 181 6.32 8.37 22.60
N ARG A 182 6.53 8.77 21.33
CA ARG A 182 7.49 8.17 20.39
C ARG A 182 7.28 6.67 20.15
N THR A 183 6.05 6.19 20.36
CA THR A 183 5.64 4.85 19.93
C THR A 183 5.53 4.81 18.40
N ILE A 184 5.12 5.91 17.79
CA ILE A 184 5.17 6.13 16.34
C ILE A 184 6.06 7.33 16.09
N GLU A 185 7.09 7.17 15.27
CA GLU A 185 7.96 8.26 14.84
C GLU A 185 7.80 8.48 13.34
N ILE A 186 7.57 9.73 12.93
CA ILE A 186 7.55 10.12 11.52
C ILE A 186 8.67 11.15 11.33
N ALA A 187 9.66 10.82 10.52
CA ALA A 187 10.86 11.65 10.43
C ALA A 187 11.53 11.61 9.04
N PRO A 188 12.32 12.61 8.69
CA PRO A 188 13.16 12.56 7.49
C PRO A 188 14.19 11.42 7.59
N LEU A 189 14.55 10.81 6.47
CA LEU A 189 15.51 9.71 6.42
C LEU A 189 16.86 10.04 7.10
N ALA A 190 17.29 11.31 7.05
CA ALA A 190 18.53 11.76 7.69
C ALA A 190 18.59 11.47 9.20
N TYR A 191 17.43 11.43 9.87
CA TYR A 191 17.32 11.19 11.32
C TYR A 191 17.59 9.74 11.69
N MET A 192 17.70 8.83 10.71
CA MET A 192 18.06 7.42 10.95
C MET A 192 19.57 7.24 11.20
N ARG A 193 20.38 8.25 10.90
CA ARG A 193 21.84 8.16 11.03
C ARG A 193 22.24 7.89 12.49
N GLY A 194 23.12 6.91 12.68
CA GLY A 194 23.64 6.55 14.01
C GLY A 194 22.65 5.83 14.93
N ARG A 195 21.46 5.48 14.44
CA ARG A 195 20.46 4.74 15.23
C ARG A 195 20.59 3.24 15.05
N THR A 196 20.11 2.49 16.04
CA THR A 196 19.77 1.07 15.87
C THR A 196 18.28 0.94 16.14
N LEU A 197 17.56 0.41 15.17
CA LEU A 197 16.11 0.29 15.20
C LEU A 197 15.75 -1.13 15.62
N SER A 198 15.83 -1.40 16.93
CA SER A 198 15.38 -2.67 17.53
C SER A 198 13.90 -2.62 17.95
N ASP A 199 13.28 -3.80 17.99
CA ASP A 199 11.85 -4.03 18.27
C ASP A 199 10.91 -3.06 17.54
N ALA A 200 11.23 -2.77 16.28
CA ALA A 200 10.58 -1.73 15.49
C ALA A 200 10.04 -2.27 14.17
N PHE A 201 8.89 -1.73 13.74
CA PHE A 201 8.46 -1.83 12.35
C PHE A 201 8.84 -0.53 11.63
N VAL A 202 9.73 -0.63 10.65
CA VAL A 202 10.32 0.53 9.97
C VAL A 202 9.80 0.59 8.54
N ILE A 203 9.35 1.76 8.09
CA ILE A 203 8.94 1.96 6.71
C ILE A 203 9.78 3.07 6.10
N LEU A 204 10.41 2.79 4.96
CA LEU A 204 11.04 3.80 4.12
C LEU A 204 10.15 4.05 2.90
N ASP A 205 9.43 5.16 2.90
CA ASP A 205 8.57 5.57 1.79
C ASP A 205 9.30 6.46 0.78
N GLU A 206 8.82 6.46 -0.46
CA GLU A 206 9.48 7.06 -1.63
C GLU A 206 10.98 6.73 -1.74
N ALA A 207 11.30 5.46 -1.54
CA ALA A 207 12.67 4.97 -1.52
C ALA A 207 13.45 5.22 -2.83
N GLN A 208 12.76 5.46 -3.95
CA GLN A 208 13.40 5.81 -5.20
C GLN A 208 14.19 7.14 -5.12
N ASN A 209 13.83 7.98 -4.15
CA ASN A 209 14.43 9.28 -3.88
C ASN A 209 15.53 9.21 -2.80
N ALA A 210 15.83 8.03 -2.27
CA ALA A 210 17.01 7.80 -1.43
C ALA A 210 18.23 7.53 -2.32
N THR A 211 19.35 8.18 -2.02
CA THR A 211 20.64 7.87 -2.66
C THR A 211 21.15 6.48 -2.24
N ASN A 212 22.06 5.90 -3.04
CA ASN A 212 22.77 4.67 -2.71
C ASN A 212 23.35 4.66 -1.28
N ALA A 213 23.98 5.76 -0.87
CA ALA A 213 24.56 5.90 0.46
C ALA A 213 23.49 5.94 1.57
N GLN A 214 22.38 6.64 1.34
CA GLN A 214 21.27 6.70 2.29
C GLN A 214 20.54 5.36 2.42
N MET A 215 20.36 4.62 1.33
CA MET A 215 19.76 3.28 1.34
C MET A 215 20.61 2.29 2.12
N LYS A 216 21.94 2.26 1.87
CA LYS A 216 22.87 1.45 2.67
C LYS A 216 22.87 1.86 4.15
N MET A 217 22.83 3.17 4.43
CA MET A 217 22.73 3.67 5.79
C MET A 217 21.46 3.13 6.46
N PHE A 218 20.30 3.23 5.82
CA PHE A 218 19.01 2.76 6.32
C PHE A 218 18.99 1.26 6.61
N LEU A 219 19.36 0.44 5.62
CA LEU A 219 19.35 -1.02 5.74
C LEU A 219 20.23 -1.52 6.90
N THR A 220 21.36 -0.84 7.14
CA THR A 220 22.27 -1.18 8.25
C THR A 220 21.84 -0.62 9.61
N ARG A 221 20.69 0.04 9.73
CA ARG A 221 20.12 0.44 11.04
C ARG A 221 19.18 -0.60 11.63
N LEU A 222 18.74 -1.61 10.85
CA LEU A 222 17.78 -2.60 11.32
C LEU A 222 18.39 -3.41 12.48
N GLY A 223 17.72 -3.38 13.63
CA GLY A 223 18.13 -4.10 14.84
C GLY A 223 17.40 -5.44 14.99
N VAL A 224 17.65 -6.11 16.11
CA VAL A 224 16.96 -7.37 16.46
C VAL A 224 15.44 -7.17 16.59
N ASN A 225 14.69 -8.24 16.31
CA ASN A 225 13.21 -8.27 16.37
C ASN A 225 12.53 -7.13 15.61
N SER A 226 13.13 -6.71 14.49
CA SER A 226 12.65 -5.58 13.71
C SER A 226 12.41 -5.98 12.29
N ARG A 227 11.45 -5.29 11.67
CA ARG A 227 11.08 -5.50 10.28
C ARG A 227 11.14 -4.19 9.54
N ALA A 228 11.49 -4.24 8.25
CA ALA A 228 11.53 -3.09 7.38
C ALA A 228 10.70 -3.31 6.12
N VAL A 229 9.95 -2.30 5.73
CA VAL A 229 9.28 -2.25 4.44
C VAL A 229 9.75 -1.02 3.67
N ILE A 230 10.29 -1.23 2.48
CA ILE A 230 10.81 -0.18 1.61
C ILE A 230 9.84 -0.05 0.44
N THR A 231 9.25 1.13 0.25
CA THR A 231 8.27 1.38 -0.81
C THR A 231 8.79 2.43 -1.78
N GLY A 232 8.58 2.21 -3.08
CA GLY A 232 8.94 3.22 -4.07
C GLY A 232 8.43 2.94 -5.48
N ASP A 233 8.64 3.91 -6.36
CA ASP A 233 8.28 3.86 -7.77
C ASP A 233 9.49 4.25 -8.63
N LYS A 234 10.03 3.31 -9.42
CA LYS A 234 11.21 3.57 -10.26
C LYS A 234 10.94 4.53 -11.42
N THR A 235 9.68 4.84 -11.71
CA THR A 235 9.32 5.82 -12.75
C THR A 235 9.34 7.25 -12.23
N GLN A 236 9.35 7.45 -10.90
CA GLN A 236 9.26 8.74 -10.22
C GLN A 236 10.56 9.07 -9.45
N ILE A 237 11.71 8.91 -10.10
CA ILE A 237 13.01 9.23 -9.50
C ILE A 237 13.30 10.71 -9.70
N ASP A 238 13.31 11.45 -8.60
CA ASP A 238 13.57 12.90 -8.56
C ASP A 238 15.06 13.22 -8.35
N LEU A 239 15.93 12.21 -8.31
CA LEU A 239 17.37 12.39 -8.20
C LEU A 239 17.97 12.86 -9.53
N PRO A 240 19.07 13.66 -9.51
CA PRO A 240 19.71 14.16 -10.73
C PRO A 240 20.09 13.07 -11.72
N LYS A 241 20.46 11.88 -11.22
CA LYS A 241 20.71 10.70 -12.04
C LYS A 241 19.94 9.50 -11.49
N ARG A 242 19.31 8.76 -12.41
CA ARG A 242 18.59 7.53 -12.10
C ARG A 242 19.45 6.49 -11.37
N GLU A 243 20.73 6.40 -11.75
CA GLU A 243 21.71 5.45 -11.19
C GLU A 243 22.11 5.74 -9.74
N ASP A 244 21.84 6.96 -9.26
CA ASP A 244 22.09 7.35 -7.87
C ASP A 244 21.02 6.80 -6.91
N SER A 245 19.88 6.35 -7.44
CA SER A 245 18.78 5.80 -6.67
C SER A 245 19.16 4.48 -5.99
N GLY A 246 19.11 4.51 -4.65
CA GLY A 246 19.32 3.34 -3.81
C GLY A 246 18.30 2.24 -4.09
N LEU A 247 17.06 2.59 -4.48
CA LEU A 247 16.04 1.60 -4.86
C LEU A 247 16.48 0.78 -6.09
N VAL A 248 17.03 1.45 -7.11
CA VAL A 248 17.54 0.80 -8.33
C VAL A 248 18.77 -0.05 -8.00
N GLN A 249 19.61 0.37 -7.05
CA GLN A 249 20.76 -0.41 -6.63
C GLN A 249 20.37 -1.67 -5.87
N ILE A 250 19.48 -1.58 -4.86
CA ILE A 250 19.12 -2.74 -4.02
C ILE A 250 18.42 -3.84 -4.78
N GLU A 251 17.65 -3.48 -5.81
CA GLU A 251 17.06 -4.45 -6.72
C GLU A 251 18.11 -5.34 -7.41
N ARG A 252 19.31 -4.81 -7.68
CA ARG A 252 20.38 -5.59 -8.31
C ARG A 252 21.18 -6.42 -7.33
N ILE A 253 21.35 -5.94 -6.09
CA ILE A 253 22.35 -6.49 -5.15
C ILE A 253 21.77 -7.33 -4.00
N LEU A 254 20.49 -7.14 -3.66
CA LEU A 254 19.85 -7.89 -2.57
C LEU A 254 19.06 -9.15 -2.99
N PRO A 255 18.74 -9.43 -4.28
CA PRO A 255 18.13 -10.72 -4.63
C PRO A 255 18.99 -11.90 -4.17
N GLY A 256 18.35 -12.90 -3.56
CA GLY A 256 19.00 -14.12 -3.07
C GLY A 256 19.44 -14.08 -1.60
N ILE A 257 19.27 -12.95 -0.91
CA ILE A 257 19.48 -12.87 0.54
C ILE A 257 18.22 -13.39 1.26
N GLU A 258 18.39 -14.39 2.13
CA GLU A 258 17.31 -14.93 2.96
C GLU A 258 16.72 -13.85 3.88
N GLY A 259 15.39 -13.85 4.01
CA GLY A 259 14.66 -12.85 4.79
C GLY A 259 14.40 -11.52 4.07
N ILE A 260 14.78 -11.40 2.79
CA ILE A 260 14.48 -10.24 1.94
C ILE A 260 13.51 -10.64 0.80
N GLY A 261 12.30 -10.07 0.83
CA GLY A 261 11.29 -10.24 -0.21
C GLY A 261 11.20 -9.05 -1.16
N PHE A 262 10.94 -9.30 -2.44
CA PHE A 262 10.65 -8.27 -3.44
C PHE A 262 9.24 -8.48 -4.00
N GLN A 263 8.46 -7.41 -4.05
CA GLN A 263 7.15 -7.42 -4.70
C GLN A 263 7.04 -6.30 -5.72
N TYR A 264 6.67 -6.68 -6.94
CA TYR A 264 6.45 -5.76 -8.05
C TYR A 264 4.96 -5.60 -8.30
N LEU A 265 4.42 -4.45 -7.90
CA LEU A 265 3.04 -4.05 -8.16
C LEU A 265 2.97 -3.32 -9.50
N SER A 266 1.86 -3.51 -10.20
CA SER A 266 1.64 -3.00 -11.55
C SER A 266 0.37 -2.14 -11.61
N ASP A 267 0.03 -1.64 -12.79
CA ASP A 267 -1.23 -0.91 -13.00
C ASP A 267 -2.48 -1.77 -12.70
N ALA A 268 -2.36 -3.09 -12.76
CA ALA A 268 -3.43 -4.00 -12.35
C ALA A 268 -3.74 -3.90 -10.84
N ASP A 269 -2.77 -3.48 -10.03
CA ASP A 269 -2.89 -3.32 -8.58
C ASP A 269 -3.42 -1.93 -8.17
N VAL A 270 -3.63 -1.03 -9.13
CA VAL A 270 -4.09 0.33 -8.87
C VAL A 270 -5.56 0.32 -8.48
N VAL A 271 -5.83 0.68 -7.22
CA VAL A 271 -7.18 0.84 -6.70
C VAL A 271 -7.50 2.32 -6.57
N ARG A 272 -8.03 2.88 -7.65
CA ARG A 272 -8.55 4.26 -7.68
C ARG A 272 -10.04 4.27 -7.95
N HIS A 273 -10.71 5.28 -7.42
CA HIS A 273 -12.11 5.57 -7.70
C HIS A 273 -12.36 5.61 -9.21
N ARG A 274 -13.49 5.07 -9.68
CA ARG A 274 -13.85 4.98 -11.11
C ARG A 274 -13.62 6.30 -11.86
N LEU A 275 -14.09 7.42 -11.30
CA LEU A 275 -13.94 8.74 -11.95
C LEU A 275 -12.48 9.14 -12.12
N VAL A 276 -11.61 8.82 -11.16
CA VAL A 276 -10.17 9.14 -11.26
C VAL A 276 -9.54 8.35 -12.42
N ARG A 277 -9.94 7.08 -12.63
CA ARG A 277 -9.49 6.29 -13.79
C ARG A 277 -9.97 6.91 -15.10
N GLU A 278 -11.22 7.35 -15.16
CA GLU A 278 -11.79 8.01 -16.34
C GLU A 278 -11.09 9.33 -16.66
N ILE A 279 -10.75 10.13 -15.63
CA ILE A 279 -9.97 11.37 -15.78
C ILE A 279 -8.56 11.06 -16.30
N ILE A 280 -7.85 10.11 -15.69
CA ILE A 280 -6.49 9.73 -16.14
C ILE A 280 -6.51 9.29 -17.60
N LYS A 281 -7.51 8.49 -17.98
CA LYS A 281 -7.67 8.05 -19.37
C LYS A 281 -7.88 9.23 -20.32
N ALA A 282 -8.76 10.17 -19.96
CA ALA A 282 -9.01 11.36 -20.77
C ALA A 282 -7.74 12.20 -21.00
N TYR A 283 -6.89 12.37 -19.98
CA TYR A 283 -5.60 13.05 -20.12
C TYR A 283 -4.60 12.27 -20.96
N ALA A 284 -4.57 10.94 -20.84
CA ALA A 284 -3.70 10.09 -21.66
C ALA A 284 -4.09 10.12 -23.14
N ASP A 285 -5.39 10.14 -23.43
CA ASP A 285 -5.93 10.23 -24.80
C ASP A 285 -5.65 11.62 -25.41
N ASP A 286 -5.64 12.69 -24.62
CA ASP A 286 -5.27 14.06 -25.07
C ASP A 286 -3.77 14.19 -25.34
N SER A 287 -2.93 13.60 -24.48
CA SER A 287 -1.46 13.61 -24.60
C SER A 287 -0.94 12.77 -25.79
N GLY A 288 -1.82 11.97 -26.41
CA GLY A 288 -1.55 11.14 -27.59
C GLY A 288 -1.93 11.78 -28.93
N ASN A 289 -2.39 13.04 -28.93
CA ASN A 289 -2.63 13.89 -30.09
C ASN A 289 -1.54 14.97 -30.24
#